data_AF-A0A183KYS5-F1
#
_entry.id   AF-A0A183KYS5-F1
#
_cell.length_a   1.000
_cell.length_b   1.000
_cell.length_c   1.000
_cell.angle_alpha   90.00
_cell.angle_beta   90.00
_cell.angle_gamma   90.00
#
_symmetry.space_group_name_H-M   'P 1'
#
loop_
_entity.id
_entity.type
_entity.pdbx_description
1 polymer ?
#
loop_
_entity_poly.entity_id
_entity_poly.type
_entity_poly.pdbx_seq_one_letter_code
_entity_poly.pdbx_strand_id
1 'polypeptide(L)'
;MDDNWEGVKESLTSTCQGLLGRNTHHHKEWISTEILEKNQERENKKTAINDSRIRAEKVNTQAENTGANKQVKRSIRAEKQNPVEHQATTSENASREGNIKQPYDITRKLTGKYSKADRSLKDKEGKPNTEFQEQRNR
;
A
#
# COMPACT_ATOMS: atom_id res chain seq x y z
N MET A 1 29.91 -21.42 26.81
CA MET A 1 30.33 -21.79 25.43
C MET A 1 29.29 -21.30 24.42
N ASP A 2 27.99 -21.35 24.74
CA ASP A 2 26.91 -20.83 23.90
C ASP A 2 26.92 -19.30 23.73
N ASP A 3 27.34 -18.56 24.76
CA ASP A 3 27.39 -17.08 24.73
C ASP A 3 28.33 -16.52 23.64
N ASN A 4 29.39 -17.26 23.33
CA ASN A 4 30.35 -16.88 22.29
C ASN A 4 29.76 -17.04 20.88
N TRP A 5 28.88 -18.02 20.69
CA TRP A 5 28.21 -18.22 19.40
C TRP A 5 27.16 -17.14 19.14
N GLU A 6 26.45 -16.70 20.18
CA GLU A 6 25.46 -15.62 20.07
C GLU A 6 26.14 -14.28 19.73
N GLY A 7 27.28 -13.97 20.36
CA GLY A 7 28.05 -12.76 20.04
C GLY A 7 28.55 -12.71 18.59
N VAL A 8 28.99 -13.84 18.03
CA VAL A 8 29.42 -13.95 16.62
C VAL A 8 28.23 -13.74 15.67
N LYS A 9 27.06 -14.28 16.03
CA LYS A 9 25.84 -14.15 15.24
C LYS A 9 25.35 -12.70 15.21
N GLU A 10 25.42 -12.01 16.35
CA GLU A 10 25.06 -10.60 16.48
C GLU A 10 26.01 -9.69 15.69
N SER A 11 27.32 -9.93 15.73
CA SER A 11 28.29 -9.12 14.98
C SER A 11 28.11 -9.25 13.47
N LEU A 12 27.84 -10.47 12.99
CA LEU A 12 27.55 -10.74 11.58
C LEU A 12 26.24 -10.06 11.16
N THR A 13 25.19 -10.18 11.99
CA THR A 13 23.89 -9.55 11.72
C THR A 13 24.00 -8.03 11.67
N SER A 14 24.75 -7.42 12.58
CA SER A 14 24.98 -5.97 12.63
C SER A 14 25.73 -5.47 11.40
N THR A 15 26.76 -6.19 10.98
CA THR A 15 27.53 -5.87 9.76
C THR A 15 26.64 -5.94 8.51
N CYS A 16 25.82 -6.99 8.39
CA CYS A 16 24.88 -7.13 7.29
C CYS A 16 23.83 -6.01 7.26
N GLN A 17 23.31 -5.58 8.42
CA GLN A 17 22.36 -4.48 8.53
C GLN A 17 22.99 -3.12 8.19
N GLY A 18 24.26 -2.90 8.56
CA GLY A 18 25.01 -1.68 8.21
C GLY A 18 25.33 -1.58 6.73
N LEU A 19 25.68 -2.70 6.07
CA LEU A 19 26.02 -2.74 4.65
C LEU A 19 24.81 -2.70 3.72
N LEU A 20 23.77 -3.48 4.03
CA LEU A 20 22.60 -3.63 3.15
C LEU A 20 21.47 -2.67 3.53
N GLY A 21 21.62 -1.94 4.65
CA GLY A 21 20.53 -1.22 5.29
C GLY A 21 19.54 -2.20 5.93
N ARG A 22 18.86 -1.75 6.99
CA ARG A 22 17.72 -2.50 7.53
C ARG A 22 16.58 -2.35 6.52
N ASN A 23 16.17 -3.45 5.90
CA ASN A 23 14.98 -3.47 5.05
C ASN A 23 13.78 -3.12 5.92
N THR A 24 13.42 -1.83 5.97
CA THR A 24 12.18 -1.39 6.57
C THR A 24 11.09 -1.90 5.65
N HIS A 25 10.55 -3.08 5.98
CA HIS A 25 9.18 -3.40 5.64
C HIS A 25 8.34 -2.31 6.28
N HIS A 26 8.21 -1.18 5.60
CA HIS A 26 7.20 -0.20 5.91
C HIS A 26 5.92 -1.00 5.90
N HIS A 27 5.37 -1.22 7.09
CA HIS A 27 4.01 -1.63 7.18
C HIS A 27 3.26 -0.57 6.40
N LYS A 28 2.69 -1.01 5.30
CA LYS A 28 2.07 -0.14 4.32
C LYS A 28 0.86 0.40 5.08
N GLU A 29 0.93 1.65 5.56
CA GLU A 29 -0.01 2.24 6.55
C GLU A 29 -1.49 2.17 6.13
N TRP A 30 -1.77 1.83 4.87
CA TRP A 30 -3.12 1.54 4.39
C TRP A 30 -3.70 0.23 4.93
N ILE A 31 -2.92 -0.65 5.55
CA ILE A 31 -3.46 -1.85 6.22
C ILE A 31 -3.96 -1.39 7.58
N SER A 32 -5.27 -1.12 7.67
CA SER A 32 -5.93 -0.80 8.93
C SER A 32 -5.64 -1.88 9.99
N THR A 33 -5.46 -1.46 11.24
CA THR A 33 -5.31 -2.35 12.41
C THR A 33 -6.49 -3.33 12.51
N GLU A 34 -7.67 -2.92 12.04
CA GLU A 34 -8.86 -3.76 11.94
C GLU A 34 -8.68 -4.95 10.98
N ILE A 35 -7.92 -4.79 9.87
CA ILE A 35 -7.60 -5.91 8.96
C ILE A 35 -6.61 -6.88 9.62
N LEU A 36 -5.63 -6.35 10.37
CA LEU A 36 -4.65 -7.18 11.07
C LEU A 36 -5.34 -8.05 12.13
N GLU A 37 -6.26 -7.46 12.90
CA GLU A 37 -7.06 -8.16 13.92
C GLU A 37 -7.96 -9.24 13.29
N LYS A 38 -8.66 -8.93 12.19
CA LYS A 38 -9.47 -9.91 11.43
C LYS A 38 -8.63 -11.07 10.86
N ASN A 39 -7.38 -10.81 10.46
CA ASN A 39 -6.47 -11.85 10.01
C ASN A 39 -6.03 -12.77 11.16
N GLN A 40 -5.73 -12.18 12.32
CA GLN A 40 -5.36 -12.95 13.50
C GLN A 40 -6.54 -13.83 13.98
N GLU A 41 -7.75 -13.28 13.98
CA GLU A 41 -8.96 -14.02 14.35
C GLU A 41 -9.21 -15.22 13.40
N ARG A 42 -8.95 -15.03 12.10
CA ARG A 42 -9.03 -16.11 11.10
C ARG A 42 -8.03 -17.23 11.37
N GLU A 43 -6.78 -16.90 11.70
CA GLU A 43 -5.76 -17.91 12.00
C GLU A 43 -6.13 -18.70 13.27
N ASN A 44 -6.60 -18.03 14.32
CA ASN A 44 -7.06 -18.68 15.56
C ASN A 44 -8.25 -19.63 15.33
N LYS A 45 -9.23 -19.22 14.51
CA LYS A 45 -10.37 -20.08 14.11
C LYS A 45 -9.90 -21.29 13.30
N LYS A 46 -8.91 -21.11 12.43
CA LYS A 46 -8.35 -22.20 11.62
C LYS A 46 -7.62 -23.24 12.47
N THR A 47 -6.86 -22.82 13.48
CA THR A 47 -6.23 -23.74 14.45
C THR A 47 -7.28 -24.50 15.27
N ALA A 48 -8.32 -23.82 15.77
CA ALA A 48 -9.40 -24.47 16.52
C ALA A 48 -10.15 -25.55 15.71
N ILE A 49 -10.33 -25.32 14.40
CA ILE A 49 -10.95 -26.28 13.48
C ILE A 49 -10.02 -27.45 13.13
N ASN A 50 -8.70 -27.20 13.11
CA ASN A 50 -7.74 -28.26 12.88
C ASN A 50 -7.65 -29.22 14.07
N ASP A 51 -7.81 -28.68 15.28
CA ASP A 51 -7.76 -29.42 16.54
C ASP A 51 -9.10 -30.11 16.90
N SER A 52 -10.20 -29.80 16.20
CA SER A 52 -11.51 -30.40 16.47
C SER A 52 -11.67 -31.81 15.87
N ARG A 53 -12.22 -32.73 16.68
CA ARG A 53 -12.21 -34.19 16.44
C ARG A 53 -13.33 -34.71 15.52
N ILE A 54 -14.36 -33.92 15.24
CA ILE A 54 -15.60 -34.38 14.58
C ILE A 54 -15.72 -33.87 13.14
N ARG A 55 -15.85 -34.79 12.17
CA ARG A 55 -15.94 -34.47 10.73
C ARG A 55 -17.11 -33.55 10.35
N ALA A 56 -18.23 -33.61 11.06
CA ALA A 56 -19.41 -32.77 10.78
C ALA A 56 -19.22 -31.30 11.22
N GLU A 57 -18.64 -31.05 12.40
CA GLU A 57 -18.28 -29.69 12.85
C GLU A 57 -17.23 -29.06 11.94
N LYS A 58 -16.28 -29.87 11.44
CA LYS A 58 -15.24 -29.41 10.50
C LYS A 58 -15.82 -28.89 9.17
N VAL A 59 -16.89 -29.51 8.67
CA VAL A 59 -17.56 -29.08 7.42
C VAL A 59 -18.37 -27.80 7.61
N ASN A 60 -19.13 -27.68 8.70
CA ASN A 60 -19.89 -26.45 9.01
C ASN A 60 -18.96 -25.26 9.23
N THR A 61 -17.92 -25.42 10.04
CA THR A 61 -16.95 -24.36 10.32
C THR A 61 -16.10 -23.99 9.09
N GLN A 62 -15.87 -24.92 8.16
CA GLN A 62 -15.24 -24.64 6.87
C GLN A 62 -16.15 -23.77 5.97
N ALA A 63 -17.46 -24.00 5.97
CA ALA A 63 -18.42 -23.19 5.23
C ALA A 63 -18.46 -21.75 5.78
N GLU A 64 -18.49 -21.58 7.09
CA GLU A 64 -18.43 -20.27 7.77
C GLU A 64 -17.13 -19.52 7.47
N ASN A 65 -15.98 -20.22 7.52
CA ASN A 65 -14.69 -19.65 7.15
C ASN A 65 -14.63 -19.20 5.69
N THR A 66 -15.35 -19.88 4.80
CA THR A 66 -15.44 -19.48 3.38
C THR A 66 -16.22 -18.17 3.22
N GLY A 67 -17.28 -17.98 4.01
CA GLY A 67 -18.04 -16.73 4.08
C GLY A 67 -17.20 -15.57 4.63
N ALA A 68 -16.55 -15.78 5.77
CA ALA A 68 -15.67 -14.78 6.40
C ALA A 68 -14.51 -14.38 5.47
N ASN A 69 -13.87 -15.34 4.81
CA ASN A 69 -12.77 -15.07 3.86
C ASN A 69 -13.24 -14.27 2.63
N LYS A 70 -14.46 -14.51 2.15
CA LYS A 70 -15.06 -13.68 1.08
C LYS A 70 -15.30 -12.25 1.55
N GLN A 71 -15.76 -12.06 2.78
CA GLN A 71 -16.01 -10.73 3.34
C GLN A 71 -14.71 -9.94 3.52
N VAL A 72 -13.66 -10.55 4.07
CA VAL A 72 -12.33 -9.92 4.21
C VAL A 72 -11.74 -9.53 2.85
N LYS A 73 -11.87 -10.38 1.83
CA LYS A 73 -11.42 -10.02 0.47
C LYS A 73 -12.19 -8.83 -0.12
N ARG A 74 -13.49 -8.73 0.17
CA ARG A 74 -14.32 -7.59 -0.25
C ARG A 74 -13.93 -6.31 0.48
N SER A 75 -13.70 -6.36 1.80
CA SER A 75 -13.28 -5.19 2.58
C SER A 75 -11.91 -4.69 2.13
N ILE A 76 -10.93 -5.57 1.93
CA ILE A 76 -9.60 -5.20 1.40
C ILE A 76 -9.71 -4.53 0.01
N ARG A 77 -10.61 -5.01 -0.85
CA ARG A 77 -10.82 -4.40 -2.18
C ARG A 77 -11.44 -3.00 -2.06
N ALA A 78 -12.46 -2.84 -1.22
CA ALA A 78 -13.13 -1.56 -1.00
C ALA A 78 -12.19 -0.54 -0.35
N GLU A 79 -11.43 -0.95 0.67
CA GLU A 79 -10.47 -0.09 1.35
C GLU A 79 -9.33 0.37 0.42
N LYS A 80 -8.93 -0.47 -0.54
CA LYS A 80 -7.99 -0.08 -1.60
C LYS A 80 -8.60 0.90 -2.63
N GLN A 81 -9.92 0.90 -2.82
CA GLN A 81 -10.61 1.79 -3.76
C GLN A 81 -10.85 3.19 -3.18
N ASN A 82 -11.13 3.31 -1.88
CA ASN A 82 -11.33 4.58 -1.18
C ASN A 82 -10.26 5.67 -1.45
N PRO A 83 -8.93 5.40 -1.35
CA PRO A 83 -7.92 6.42 -1.62
C PRO A 83 -7.80 6.81 -3.10
N VAL A 84 -8.14 5.91 -4.02
CA VAL A 84 -8.15 6.19 -5.47
C VAL A 84 -9.33 7.08 -5.82
N GLU A 85 -10.49 6.81 -5.24
CA GLU A 85 -11.72 7.57 -5.46
C GLU A 85 -11.64 8.98 -4.87
N HIS A 86 -11.09 9.13 -3.66
CA HIS A 86 -10.82 10.45 -3.05
C HIS A 86 -9.83 11.29 -3.88
N GLN A 87 -8.82 10.65 -4.48
CA GLN A 87 -7.87 11.35 -5.36
C GLN A 87 -8.51 11.75 -6.69
N ALA A 88 -9.39 10.91 -7.24
CA ALA A 88 -10.15 11.23 -8.45
C ALA A 88 -11.09 12.43 -8.23
N THR A 89 -11.85 12.45 -7.12
CA THR A 89 -12.75 13.57 -6.79
C THR A 89 -11.98 14.86 -6.51
N THR A 90 -10.83 14.78 -5.83
CA THR A 90 -9.96 15.95 -5.63
C THR A 90 -9.42 16.50 -6.95
N SER A 91 -9.01 15.62 -7.88
CA SER A 91 -8.55 16.00 -9.22
C SER A 91 -9.66 16.66 -10.05
N GLU A 92 -10.89 16.16 -9.96
CA GLU A 92 -12.03 16.74 -10.66
C GLU A 92 -12.37 18.14 -10.13
N ASN A 93 -12.41 18.30 -8.80
CA ASN A 93 -12.65 19.60 -8.16
C ASN A 93 -11.57 20.63 -8.50
N ALA A 94 -10.29 20.24 -8.44
CA ALA A 94 -9.20 21.12 -8.82
C ALA A 94 -9.26 21.56 -10.30
N SER A 95 -9.72 20.68 -11.18
CA SER A 95 -9.92 21.02 -12.60
C SER A 95 -11.08 22.01 -12.79
N ARG A 96 -12.17 21.85 -12.04
CA ARG A 96 -13.32 22.78 -12.03
C ARG A 96 -12.95 24.16 -11.49
N GLU A 97 -12.03 24.22 -10.53
CA GLU A 97 -11.52 25.45 -9.91
C GLU A 97 -10.41 26.14 -10.75
N GLY A 98 -10.04 25.58 -11.90
CA GLY A 98 -8.98 26.11 -12.76
C GLY A 98 -7.55 25.82 -12.29
N ASN A 99 -7.38 24.98 -11.27
CA ASN A 99 -6.09 24.55 -10.75
C ASN A 99 -5.54 23.35 -11.55
N ILE A 100 -4.89 23.65 -12.67
CA ILE A 100 -4.35 22.66 -13.63
C ILE A 100 -3.22 21.80 -13.03
N LYS A 101 -2.52 22.29 -12.01
CA LYS A 101 -1.31 21.64 -11.45
C LYS A 101 -1.63 20.41 -10.59
N GLN A 102 -2.69 20.48 -9.78
CA GLN A 102 -3.04 19.39 -8.86
C GLN A 102 -3.47 18.08 -9.55
N PRO A 103 -4.33 18.09 -10.59
CA PRO A 103 -4.70 16.89 -11.34
C PRO A 103 -3.49 16.13 -11.91
N TYR A 104 -2.48 16.86 -12.38
CA TYR A 104 -1.24 16.30 -12.91
C TYR A 104 -0.40 15.63 -11.82
N ASP A 105 -0.23 16.30 -10.67
CA ASP A 105 0.52 15.75 -9.54
C ASP A 105 -0.17 14.51 -8.94
N ILE A 106 -1.50 14.49 -8.89
CA ILE A 106 -2.30 13.34 -8.45
C ILE A 106 -2.16 12.15 -9.42
N THR A 107 -2.29 12.40 -10.72
CA THR A 107 -2.12 11.37 -11.76
C THR A 107 -0.70 10.78 -11.76
N ARG A 108 0.32 11.61 -11.52
CA ARG A 108 1.72 11.18 -11.37
C ARG A 108 1.92 10.28 -10.14
N LYS A 109 1.28 10.60 -9.01
CA LYS A 109 1.31 9.77 -7.79
C LYS A 109 0.59 8.43 -7.97
N LEU A 110 -0.56 8.40 -8.65
CA LEU A 110 -1.34 7.19 -8.90
C LEU A 110 -0.66 6.20 -9.84
N THR A 111 0.02 6.70 -10.88
CA THR A 111 0.61 5.84 -11.92
C THR A 111 1.93 5.19 -11.50
N GLY A 112 2.52 5.58 -10.37
CA GLY A 112 3.69 4.91 -9.78
C GLY A 112 4.91 4.79 -10.71
N LYS A 113 4.95 5.54 -11.81
CA LYS A 113 6.04 5.48 -12.78
C LYS A 113 7.20 6.34 -12.28
N TYR A 114 8.19 5.68 -11.69
CA TYR A 114 9.54 6.23 -11.56
C TYR A 114 10.14 6.38 -12.96
N SER A 115 9.97 7.55 -13.56
CA SER A 115 10.68 7.97 -14.75
C SER A 115 11.17 9.38 -14.48
N LYS A 116 12.50 9.52 -14.47
CA LYS A 116 13.25 10.75 -14.22
C LYS A 116 12.50 11.98 -14.69
N ALA A 117 12.26 12.92 -13.79
CA ALA A 117 11.77 14.24 -14.12
C ALA A 117 12.89 15.01 -14.84
N ASP A 118 13.07 14.75 -16.13
CA ASP A 118 13.93 15.57 -17.00
C ASP A 118 13.33 15.72 -18.39
N ARG A 119 12.05 16.09 -18.45
CA ARG A 119 11.49 16.77 -19.61
C ARG A 119 10.64 17.91 -19.13
N SER A 120 11.23 19.10 -19.09
CA SER A 120 10.48 20.35 -19.19
C SER A 120 9.45 20.22 -20.32
N LEU A 121 8.21 20.62 -20.06
CA LEU A 121 7.17 20.66 -21.09
C LEU A 121 7.64 21.58 -22.21
N LYS A 122 7.75 21.01 -23.41
CA LYS A 122 8.13 21.73 -24.61
C LYS A 122 6.91 21.94 -25.49
N ASP A 123 6.81 23.10 -26.14
CA ASP A 123 5.85 23.34 -27.20
C ASP A 123 6.12 22.45 -28.43
N LYS A 124 5.29 22.56 -29.47
CA LYS A 124 5.47 21.81 -30.73
C LYS A 124 6.78 22.15 -31.45
N GLU A 125 7.48 23.20 -31.03
CA GLU A 125 8.75 23.69 -31.57
C GLU A 125 9.95 23.28 -30.71
N GLY A 126 9.74 22.60 -29.58
CA GLY A 126 10.80 22.09 -28.72
C GLY A 126 11.35 23.08 -27.69
N LYS A 127 10.72 24.25 -27.50
CA LYS A 127 11.11 25.25 -26.49
C LYS A 127 10.45 24.98 -25.14
N PRO A 128 11.17 25.10 -24.01
CA PRO A 128 10.59 24.91 -22.68
C PRO A 128 9.55 26.00 -22.38
N ASN A 129 8.33 25.60 -22.02
CA ASN A 129 7.22 26.52 -21.73
C ASN A 129 7.47 27.30 -20.44
N THR A 130 7.90 28.55 -20.55
CA THR A 130 7.94 29.55 -19.47
C THR A 130 6.57 30.24 -19.24
N GLU A 131 5.56 29.88 -20.03
CA GLU A 131 4.24 30.55 -20.12
C GLU A 131 3.37 30.47 -18.85
N PHE A 132 3.73 29.63 -17.87
CA PHE A 132 2.93 29.46 -16.65
C PHE A 132 2.90 30.73 -15.76
N GLN A 133 3.88 31.63 -15.90
CA GLN A 133 3.88 32.92 -15.19
C GLN A 133 2.95 33.95 -15.83
N GLU A 134 2.75 33.91 -17.15
CA GLU A 134 1.94 34.91 -17.87
C GLU A 134 0.43 34.66 -17.73
N GLN A 135 0.01 33.40 -17.58
CA GLN A 135 -1.41 33.06 -17.42
C GLN A 135 -2.00 33.44 -16.05
N ARG A 136 -1.17 33.80 -15.06
CA ARG A 136 -1.60 34.24 -13.72
C ARG A 136 -2.03 35.71 -13.67
N ASN A 137 -1.74 36.48 -14.72
CA ASN A 137 -2.03 37.92 -14.81
C ASN A 137 -3.18 38.25 -15.76
N ARG A 138 -4.14 37.33 -15.95
CA ARG A 138 -5.40 37.61 -16.65
C ARG A 138 -6.59 37.39 -15.74
#